data_AF-A0A847SNE7-F1
#
_entry.id   AF-A0A847SNE7-F1
#
_cell.length_a   1.000
_cell.length_b   1.000
_cell.length_c   1.000
_cell.angle_alpha   90.00
_cell.angle_beta   90.00
_cell.angle_gamma   90.00
#
_symmetry.space_group_name_H-M   'P 1'
#
loop_
_entity.id
_entity.type
_entity.pdbx_description
1 polymer ?
#
loop_
_entity_poly.entity_id
_entity_poly.type
_entity_poly.pdbx_seq_one_letter_code
_entity_poly.pdbx_strand_id
1 'polypeptide(L)'
;MLPFSDMPYGYAPVYCFPLTGICMYVLLLICGWHAGGKGIGHISWLLGGLGFGLLLEYVNVTTSSGYRYGQFWLMLGTAPRNIPLCIGCGWAVIIYSSRLFTDNFGLPVWAAAALDSLLALNIDLSMDVVAYRLHMWHWDWAGKGLSAQALTGQWFGVPYANFYGWLLVVFFYSLFGRLLEKRLVTASWKAAIPLLSILISQVALWLSLFPIADLLKQYFGITSAHRLVVLLLLFLSLTIAGYLKRKQTGTHYFPLAAWIVPLWFHVYFLAWLFLGGFSGENRYMTAFSICNVVLALAIHLPMLTKKKNITILAPTR
;
A
#
# COMPACT_ATOMS: atom_id res chain seq x y z
N MET A 1 26.66 -14.57 -9.20
CA MET A 1 25.40 -14.81 -9.92
C MET A 1 24.50 -13.60 -9.72
N LEU A 2 23.84 -13.11 -10.76
CA LEU A 2 22.81 -12.08 -10.62
C LEU A 2 21.71 -12.59 -9.66
N PRO A 3 21.09 -11.73 -8.86
CA PRO A 3 20.10 -12.15 -7.87
C PRO A 3 18.87 -12.82 -8.51
N PHE A 4 18.54 -12.45 -9.75
CA PHE A 4 17.46 -13.05 -10.55
C PHE A 4 17.94 -13.27 -11.99
N SER A 5 17.82 -14.49 -12.50
CA SER A 5 18.45 -14.90 -13.77
C SER A 5 17.68 -14.49 -15.04
N ASP A 6 16.40 -14.14 -14.89
CA ASP A 6 15.50 -13.68 -15.95
C ASP A 6 15.40 -12.15 -16.05
N MET A 7 16.12 -11.42 -15.20
CA MET A 7 16.20 -9.97 -15.24
C MET A 7 17.41 -9.52 -16.09
N PRO A 8 17.20 -8.69 -17.14
CA PRO A 8 18.30 -8.24 -18.01
C PRO A 8 19.15 -7.12 -17.40
N TYR A 9 18.84 -6.69 -16.17
CA TYR A 9 19.59 -5.66 -15.46
C TYR A 9 20.73 -6.26 -14.63
N GLY A 10 21.83 -5.50 -14.53
CA GLY A 10 22.88 -5.77 -13.55
C GLY A 10 22.38 -5.62 -12.11
N TYR A 11 23.30 -5.71 -11.15
CA TYR A 11 22.97 -5.49 -9.75
C TYR A 11 22.33 -4.11 -9.54
N ALA A 12 21.32 -4.06 -8.68
CA ALA A 12 20.77 -2.79 -8.23
C ALA A 12 21.86 -1.96 -7.53
N PRO A 13 21.79 -0.62 -7.59
CA PRO A 13 22.71 0.23 -6.85
C PRO A 13 22.69 -0.11 -5.36
N VAL A 14 23.87 -0.38 -4.77
CA VAL A 14 24.01 -0.95 -3.41
C VAL A 14 23.29 -0.13 -2.35
N TYR A 15 23.15 1.17 -2.55
CA TYR A 15 22.51 2.09 -1.61
C TYR A 15 20.97 2.11 -1.70
N CYS A 16 20.33 1.53 -2.72
CA CYS A 16 18.87 1.63 -2.86
C CYS A 16 18.11 0.85 -1.77
N PHE A 17 18.57 -0.35 -1.39
CA PHE A 17 18.00 -1.14 -0.30
C PHE A 17 18.09 -0.45 1.06
N PRO A 18 19.28 -0.01 1.52
CA PRO A 18 19.40 0.68 2.80
C PRO A 18 18.69 2.03 2.82
N LEU A 19 18.71 2.78 1.71
CA LEU A 19 17.98 4.04 1.60
C LEU A 19 16.47 3.82 1.73
N THR A 20 15.90 2.85 1.00
CA THR A 20 14.50 2.44 1.15
C THR A 20 14.19 2.07 2.61
N GLY A 21 15.04 1.24 3.23
CA GLY A 21 14.88 0.81 4.62
C GLY A 21 14.84 1.98 5.60
N ILE A 22 15.86 2.86 5.56
CA ILE A 22 15.96 4.04 6.43
C ILE A 22 14.75 4.95 6.24
N CYS A 23 14.38 5.25 4.99
CA CYS A 23 13.24 6.13 4.71
C CYS A 23 11.93 5.55 5.26
N MET A 24 11.68 4.24 5.09
CA MET A 24 10.49 3.59 5.65
C MET A 24 10.45 3.67 7.17
N TYR A 25 11.60 3.51 7.85
CA TYR A 25 11.69 3.67 9.31
C TYR A 25 11.47 5.12 9.75
N VAL A 26 12.04 6.10 9.03
CA VAL A 26 11.80 7.53 9.30
C VAL A 26 10.34 7.89 9.11
N LEU A 27 9.69 7.42 8.03
CA LEU A 27 8.26 7.60 7.82
C LEU A 27 7.43 6.97 8.94
N LEU A 28 7.81 5.78 9.41
CA LEU A 28 7.15 5.12 10.53
C LEU A 28 7.30 5.95 11.82
N LEU A 29 8.46 6.55 12.07
CA LEU A 29 8.68 7.45 13.20
C LEU A 29 7.84 8.74 13.10
N ILE A 30 7.72 9.33 11.91
CA ILE A 30 6.86 10.51 11.68
C ILE A 30 5.38 10.16 11.94
N CYS A 31 4.91 9.04 11.39
CA CYS A 31 3.56 8.53 11.65
C CYS A 31 3.36 8.19 13.13
N GLY A 32 4.36 7.61 13.77
CA GLY A 32 4.36 7.24 15.19
C GLY A 32 4.32 8.45 16.12
N TRP A 33 5.08 9.50 15.82
CA TRP A 33 5.01 10.77 16.53
C TRP A 33 3.60 11.35 16.43
N HIS A 34 3.06 11.44 15.21
CA HIS A 34 1.71 11.94 15.00
C HIS A 34 0.67 11.09 15.76
N ALA A 35 0.78 9.76 15.68
CA ALA A 35 -0.09 8.83 16.38
C ALA A 35 -0.02 8.99 17.90
N GLY A 36 1.18 9.14 18.46
CA GLY A 36 1.39 9.36 19.89
C GLY A 36 0.75 10.64 20.40
N GLY A 37 0.83 11.73 19.61
CA GLY A 37 0.14 12.99 19.91
C GLY A 37 -1.39 12.89 19.85
N LYS A 38 -1.96 11.86 19.22
CA LYS A 38 -3.41 11.60 19.13
C LYS A 38 -3.90 10.55 20.13
N GLY A 39 -2.99 9.83 20.78
CA GLY A 39 -3.30 8.83 21.80
C GLY A 39 -3.31 7.39 21.32
N ILE A 40 -3.55 6.48 22.27
CA ILE A 40 -3.28 5.04 22.12
C ILE A 40 -3.99 4.40 20.93
N GLY A 41 -5.21 4.81 20.58
CA GLY A 41 -5.95 4.24 19.46
C GLY A 41 -5.23 4.41 18.12
N HIS A 42 -4.58 5.56 17.90
CA HIS A 42 -3.82 5.81 16.67
C HIS A 42 -2.51 5.04 16.64
N ILE A 43 -1.83 4.91 17.79
CA ILE A 43 -0.63 4.07 17.90
C ILE A 43 -0.99 2.62 17.59
N SER A 44 -2.05 2.12 18.23
CA SER A 44 -2.60 0.79 18.04
C SER A 44 -2.97 0.53 16.57
N TRP A 45 -3.54 1.50 15.86
CA TRP A 45 -3.78 1.39 14.41
C TRP A 45 -2.50 1.26 13.60
N LEU A 46 -1.51 2.12 13.85
CA LEU A 46 -0.24 2.09 13.12
C LEU A 46 0.51 0.77 13.33
N LEU A 47 0.61 0.32 14.58
CA LEU A 47 1.23 -0.96 14.93
C LEU A 47 0.42 -2.16 14.41
N GLY A 48 -0.91 -2.04 14.40
CA GLY A 48 -1.76 -3.04 13.78
C GLY A 48 -1.54 -3.15 12.27
N GLY A 49 -1.35 -2.03 11.58
CA GLY A 49 -0.99 -2.00 10.15
C GLY A 49 0.38 -2.64 9.90
N LEU A 50 1.36 -2.40 10.77
CA LEU A 50 2.66 -3.07 10.73
C LEU A 50 2.53 -4.59 10.90
N GLY A 51 1.83 -5.02 11.95
CA GLY A 51 1.60 -6.44 12.22
C GLY A 51 0.82 -7.13 11.10
N PHE A 52 -0.22 -6.47 10.57
CA PHE A 52 -1.00 -6.97 9.45
C PHE A 52 -0.16 -7.11 8.19
N GLY A 53 0.61 -6.08 7.82
CA GLY A 53 1.49 -6.09 6.66
C GLY A 53 2.56 -7.18 6.74
N LEU A 54 3.22 -7.34 7.90
CA LEU A 54 4.21 -8.41 8.07
C LEU A 54 3.58 -9.80 7.99
N LEU A 55 2.42 -10.01 8.62
CA LEU A 55 1.73 -11.30 8.56
C LEU A 55 1.29 -11.62 7.13
N LEU A 56 0.73 -10.64 6.43
CA LEU A 56 0.35 -10.74 5.03
C LEU A 56 1.53 -11.17 4.16
N GLU A 57 2.65 -10.45 4.24
CA GLU A 57 3.83 -10.73 3.42
C GLU A 57 4.38 -12.11 3.70
N TYR A 58 4.43 -12.49 4.98
CA TYR A 58 4.89 -13.82 5.36
C TYR A 58 3.99 -14.91 4.80
N VAL A 59 2.67 -14.78 4.93
CA VAL A 59 1.70 -15.73 4.36
C VAL A 59 1.85 -15.77 2.84
N ASN A 60 1.96 -14.63 2.17
CA ASN A 60 2.03 -14.57 0.72
C ASN A 60 3.29 -15.27 0.20
N VAL A 61 4.47 -14.92 0.70
CA VAL A 61 5.75 -15.53 0.28
C VAL A 61 5.85 -17.02 0.65
N THR A 62 5.18 -17.46 1.72
CA THR A 62 5.22 -18.87 2.15
C THR A 62 4.20 -19.77 1.46
N THR A 63 3.00 -19.26 1.18
CA THR A 63 1.88 -20.04 0.60
C THR A 63 1.79 -19.91 -0.92
N SER A 64 2.18 -18.76 -1.45
CA SER A 64 2.17 -18.47 -2.87
C SER A 64 3.62 -18.27 -3.31
N SER A 65 4.13 -19.09 -4.22
CA SER A 65 5.43 -18.86 -4.87
C SER A 65 5.43 -17.63 -5.80
N GLY A 66 4.60 -16.63 -5.50
CA GLY A 66 4.28 -15.50 -6.36
C GLY A 66 5.45 -14.55 -6.56
N TYR A 67 6.24 -14.29 -5.52
CA TYR A 67 7.48 -13.51 -5.57
C TYR A 67 8.39 -13.77 -4.37
N ARG A 68 9.62 -13.25 -4.45
CA ARG A 68 10.61 -13.22 -3.36
C ARG A 68 11.20 -11.83 -3.22
N TYR A 69 11.62 -11.47 -2.01
CA TYR A 69 12.31 -10.20 -1.77
C TYR A 69 13.81 -10.30 -2.06
N GLY A 70 14.39 -9.18 -2.51
CA GLY A 70 15.82 -8.95 -2.44
C GLY A 70 16.29 -8.83 -0.97
N GLN A 71 17.61 -8.74 -0.77
CA GLN A 71 18.18 -8.72 0.57
C GLN A 71 18.23 -7.30 1.15
N PHE A 72 17.32 -6.99 2.06
CA PHE A 72 17.36 -5.78 2.89
C PHE A 72 18.15 -6.02 4.18
N TRP A 73 18.48 -4.94 4.91
CA TRP A 73 19.26 -5.02 6.15
C TRP A 73 18.62 -5.86 7.25
N LEU A 74 17.30 -5.75 7.44
CA LEU A 74 16.58 -6.51 8.46
C LEU A 74 15.50 -7.36 7.81
N MET A 75 15.76 -8.66 7.76
CA MET A 75 14.88 -9.68 7.22
C MET A 75 14.33 -10.55 8.35
N LEU A 76 13.05 -10.93 8.26
CA LEU A 76 12.36 -11.80 9.21
C LEU A 76 12.02 -13.13 8.54
N GLY A 77 12.15 -14.24 9.29
CA GLY A 77 11.94 -15.59 8.77
C GLY A 77 13.22 -16.22 8.18
N THR A 78 13.06 -17.24 7.35
CA THR A 78 14.18 -18.01 6.79
C THR A 78 14.30 -17.83 5.28
N ALA A 79 15.53 -17.65 4.79
CA ALA A 79 15.79 -17.59 3.36
C ALA A 79 15.39 -18.92 2.68
N PRO A 80 14.86 -18.89 1.44
CA PRO A 80 14.66 -17.73 0.56
C PRO A 80 13.27 -17.06 0.70
N ARG A 81 12.53 -17.34 1.78
CA ARG A 81 11.16 -16.88 2.02
C ARG A 81 11.07 -15.85 3.16
N ASN A 82 12.20 -15.24 3.50
CA ASN A 82 12.29 -14.20 4.48
C ASN A 82 11.71 -12.88 3.93
N ILE A 83 11.08 -12.10 4.80
CA ILE A 83 10.45 -10.84 4.44
C ILE A 83 11.16 -9.65 5.11
N PRO A 84 11.37 -8.54 4.41
CA PRO A 84 12.02 -7.36 4.98
C PRO A 84 11.11 -6.60 5.95
N LEU A 85 11.61 -6.23 7.13
CA LEU A 85 10.84 -5.47 8.12
C LEU A 85 10.36 -4.12 7.54
N CYS A 86 11.18 -3.47 6.72
CA CYS A 86 10.84 -2.16 6.14
C CYS A 86 9.62 -2.20 5.22
N ILE A 87 9.26 -3.36 4.65
CA ILE A 87 8.03 -3.50 3.85
C ILE A 87 6.80 -3.57 4.75
N GLY A 88 6.90 -4.23 5.91
CA GLY A 88 5.89 -4.12 6.96
C GLY A 88 5.69 -2.67 7.41
N CYS A 89 6.79 -1.91 7.56
CA CYS A 89 6.72 -0.47 7.84
C CYS A 89 6.02 0.29 6.71
N GLY A 90 6.31 -0.04 5.44
CA GLY A 90 5.64 0.50 4.26
C GLY A 90 4.12 0.32 4.31
N TRP A 91 3.65 -0.90 4.58
CA TRP A 91 2.23 -1.19 4.79
C TRP A 91 1.63 -0.31 5.91
N ALA A 92 2.31 -0.25 7.05
CA ALA A 92 1.84 0.54 8.19
C ALA A 92 1.67 2.02 7.84
N VAL A 93 2.67 2.65 7.23
CA VAL A 93 2.65 4.08 6.93
C VAL A 93 1.66 4.41 5.83
N ILE A 94 1.53 3.59 4.79
CA ILE A 94 0.56 3.82 3.71
C ILE A 94 -0.87 3.74 4.24
N ILE A 95 -1.20 2.66 4.97
CA ILE A 95 -2.54 2.48 5.55
C ILE A 95 -2.86 3.63 6.52
N TYR A 96 -1.89 4.02 7.35
CA TYR A 96 -2.05 5.11 8.30
C TYR A 96 -2.25 6.45 7.61
N SER A 97 -1.41 6.80 6.62
CA SER A 97 -1.51 8.07 5.89
C SER A 97 -2.78 8.16 5.06
N SER A 98 -3.20 7.08 4.41
CA SER A 98 -4.47 7.01 3.69
C SER A 98 -5.64 7.33 4.63
N ARG A 99 -5.67 6.69 5.80
CA ARG A 99 -6.71 6.95 6.80
C ARG A 99 -6.72 8.41 7.28
N LEU A 100 -5.55 8.99 7.56
CA LEU A 100 -5.45 10.40 7.93
C LEU A 100 -6.03 11.31 6.85
N PHE A 101 -5.80 10.96 5.59
CA PHE A 101 -6.37 11.69 4.47
C PHE A 101 -7.90 11.52 4.39
N THR A 102 -8.41 10.30 4.43
CA THR A 102 -9.83 10.03 4.22
C THR A 102 -10.73 10.47 5.38
N ASP A 103 -10.22 10.44 6.62
CA ASP A 103 -10.94 10.87 7.82
C ASP A 103 -11.33 12.36 7.78
N ASN A 104 -10.58 13.16 7.00
CA ASN A 104 -10.88 14.57 6.82
C ASN A 104 -12.17 14.84 6.03
N PHE A 105 -12.70 13.86 5.29
CA PHE A 105 -13.83 14.08 4.38
C PHE A 105 -15.20 13.69 4.94
N GLY A 106 -15.29 13.16 6.16
CA GLY A 106 -16.57 12.78 6.77
C GLY A 106 -17.33 11.71 5.98
N LEU A 107 -16.61 10.84 5.28
CA LEU A 107 -17.17 9.80 4.42
C LEU A 107 -17.85 8.69 5.24
N PRO A 108 -18.89 8.04 4.68
CA PRO A 108 -19.37 6.76 5.20
C PRO A 108 -18.23 5.73 5.24
N VAL A 109 -18.27 4.80 6.20
CA VAL A 109 -17.16 3.87 6.50
C VAL A 109 -16.70 3.08 5.27
N TRP A 110 -17.64 2.54 4.50
CA TRP A 110 -17.35 1.79 3.28
C TRP A 110 -16.67 2.64 2.21
N ALA A 111 -17.08 3.90 2.07
CA ALA A 111 -16.48 4.83 1.13
C ALA A 111 -15.09 5.32 1.58
N ALA A 112 -14.91 5.51 2.88
CA ALA A 112 -13.59 5.84 3.46
C ALA A 112 -12.57 4.72 3.22
N ALA A 113 -12.96 3.46 3.49
CA ALA A 113 -12.10 2.30 3.25
C ALA A 113 -11.82 2.08 1.75
N ALA A 114 -12.81 2.32 0.89
CA ALA A 114 -12.62 2.27 -0.57
C ALA A 114 -11.60 3.33 -1.04
N LEU A 115 -11.73 4.58 -0.56
CA LEU A 115 -10.78 5.64 -0.89
C LEU A 115 -9.38 5.36 -0.32
N ASP A 116 -9.27 4.83 0.90
CA ASP A 116 -7.97 4.44 1.48
C ASP A 116 -7.22 3.46 0.56
N SER A 117 -7.97 2.52 -0.03
CA SER A 117 -7.45 1.49 -0.93
C SER A 117 -7.04 2.05 -2.29
N LEU A 118 -7.81 2.99 -2.83
CA LEU A 118 -7.47 3.67 -4.08
C LEU A 118 -6.21 4.53 -3.93
N LEU A 119 -6.03 5.19 -2.78
CA LEU A 119 -4.82 5.97 -2.49
C LEU A 119 -3.59 5.06 -2.36
N ALA A 120 -3.72 3.91 -1.68
CA ALA A 120 -2.65 2.93 -1.58
C ALA A 120 -2.29 2.32 -2.95
N LEU A 121 -3.30 2.00 -3.77
CA LEU A 121 -3.08 1.48 -5.12
C LEU A 121 -2.39 2.52 -6.02
N ASN A 122 -2.69 3.81 -5.87
CA ASN A 122 -2.03 4.86 -6.63
C ASN A 122 -0.50 4.88 -6.40
N ILE A 123 -0.05 4.61 -5.17
CA ILE A 123 1.37 4.41 -4.84
C ILE A 123 1.90 3.16 -5.56
N ASP A 124 1.21 2.02 -5.37
CA ASP A 124 1.64 0.71 -5.84
C ASP A 124 1.83 0.61 -7.36
N LEU A 125 0.89 1.17 -8.13
CA LEU A 125 0.86 1.11 -9.61
C LEU A 125 2.16 1.57 -10.29
N SER A 126 2.94 2.43 -9.64
CA SER A 126 4.24 2.90 -10.13
C SER A 126 5.42 2.36 -9.33
N MET A 127 5.26 2.19 -8.02
CA MET A 127 6.30 1.66 -7.14
C MET A 127 6.75 0.27 -7.57
N ASP A 128 5.79 -0.66 -7.73
CA ASP A 128 6.07 -2.08 -7.93
C ASP A 128 6.79 -2.35 -9.25
N VAL A 129 6.47 -1.57 -10.27
CA VAL A 129 7.13 -1.62 -11.59
C VAL A 129 8.62 -1.27 -11.48
N VAL A 130 8.95 -0.24 -10.70
CA VAL A 130 10.33 0.24 -10.54
C VAL A 130 11.09 -0.62 -9.54
N ALA A 131 10.48 -0.97 -8.42
CA ALA A 131 11.09 -1.82 -7.39
C ALA A 131 11.47 -3.21 -7.92
N TYR A 132 10.66 -3.78 -8.81
CA TYR A 132 10.98 -5.01 -9.52
C TYR A 132 12.27 -4.90 -10.34
N ARG A 133 12.42 -3.80 -11.08
CA ARG A 133 13.62 -3.51 -11.88
C ARG A 133 14.84 -3.21 -11.02
N LEU A 134 14.62 -2.70 -9.81
CA LEU A 134 15.64 -2.51 -8.78
C LEU A 134 15.92 -3.78 -7.96
N HIS A 135 15.40 -4.95 -8.37
CA HIS A 135 15.61 -6.23 -7.68
C HIS A 135 15.13 -6.24 -6.21
N MET A 136 14.26 -5.30 -5.81
CA MET A 136 13.78 -5.18 -4.42
C MET A 136 12.80 -6.31 -4.08
N TRP A 137 11.98 -6.70 -5.05
CA TRP A 137 11.22 -7.94 -5.04
C TRP A 137 11.11 -8.46 -6.46
N HIS A 138 10.84 -9.76 -6.60
CA HIS A 138 10.88 -10.43 -7.88
C HIS A 138 9.75 -11.45 -8.01
N TRP A 139 8.80 -11.18 -8.91
CA TRP A 139 7.81 -12.17 -9.33
C TRP A 139 8.43 -13.21 -10.26
N ASP A 140 8.23 -14.47 -9.90
CA ASP A 140 8.84 -15.63 -10.56
C ASP A 140 8.11 -15.95 -11.89
N TRP A 141 8.38 -15.15 -12.92
CA TRP A 141 7.87 -15.39 -14.28
C TRP A 141 8.57 -16.58 -14.93
N ALA A 142 9.86 -16.76 -14.65
CA ALA A 142 10.65 -17.90 -15.15
C ALA A 142 10.13 -19.25 -14.63
N GLY A 143 9.88 -19.38 -13.33
CA GLY A 143 9.31 -20.58 -12.72
C GLY A 143 7.89 -20.89 -13.19
N LYS A 144 7.20 -19.92 -13.79
CA LYS A 144 5.90 -20.11 -14.47
C LYS A 144 6.04 -20.51 -15.95
N GLY A 145 7.26 -20.68 -16.45
CA GLY A 145 7.53 -20.94 -17.87
C GLY A 145 7.33 -19.73 -18.78
N LEU A 146 7.34 -18.52 -18.21
CA LEU A 146 7.03 -17.26 -18.89
C LEU A 146 8.17 -16.24 -18.77
N SER A 147 9.44 -16.68 -18.82
CA SER A 147 10.61 -15.81 -18.63
C SER A 147 10.64 -14.59 -19.56
N ALA A 148 10.16 -14.73 -20.80
CA ALA A 148 10.04 -13.62 -21.76
C ALA A 148 9.06 -12.51 -21.32
N GLN A 149 8.22 -12.79 -20.32
CA GLN A 149 7.24 -11.87 -19.75
C GLN A 149 7.73 -11.16 -18.47
N ALA A 150 8.98 -11.37 -18.04
CA ALA A 150 9.49 -10.75 -16.81
C ALA A 150 9.24 -9.24 -16.77
N LEU A 151 9.55 -8.51 -17.85
CA LEU A 151 9.38 -7.05 -17.92
C LEU A 151 8.12 -6.56 -18.64
N THR A 152 7.43 -7.45 -19.35
CA THR A 152 6.31 -7.10 -20.26
C THR A 152 4.99 -7.75 -19.86
N GLY A 153 5.03 -8.72 -18.94
CA GLY A 153 3.88 -9.46 -18.48
C GLY A 153 2.91 -8.55 -17.74
N GLN A 154 1.63 -8.64 -18.10
CA GLN A 154 0.54 -7.93 -17.43
C GLN A 154 0.83 -6.42 -17.31
N TRP A 155 1.06 -5.90 -16.10
CA TRP A 155 1.37 -4.49 -15.89
C TRP A 155 2.88 -4.27 -15.80
N PHE A 156 3.55 -4.28 -16.96
CA PHE A 156 5.00 -4.00 -17.06
C PHE A 156 5.87 -4.91 -16.19
N GLY A 157 5.50 -6.19 -16.08
CA GLY A 157 6.17 -7.19 -15.24
C GLY A 157 5.50 -7.44 -13.90
N VAL A 158 4.52 -6.62 -13.51
CA VAL A 158 3.77 -6.78 -12.26
C VAL A 158 2.46 -7.55 -12.53
N PRO A 159 2.18 -8.65 -11.81
CA PRO A 159 0.93 -9.37 -11.97
C PRO A 159 -0.30 -8.55 -11.50
N TYR A 160 -1.41 -8.58 -12.23
CA TYR A 160 -2.70 -7.99 -11.84
C TYR A 160 -3.24 -8.51 -10.51
N ALA A 161 -2.85 -9.73 -10.12
CA ALA A 161 -3.17 -10.27 -8.80
C ALA A 161 -2.56 -9.43 -7.66
N ASN A 162 -1.44 -8.74 -7.90
CA ASN A 162 -0.81 -7.83 -6.95
C ASN A 162 -1.73 -6.64 -6.63
N PHE A 163 -2.13 -5.90 -7.67
CA PHE A 163 -3.02 -4.73 -7.51
C PHE A 163 -4.38 -5.11 -6.92
N TYR A 164 -4.91 -6.26 -7.31
CA TYR A 164 -6.12 -6.82 -6.70
C TYR A 164 -5.92 -7.08 -5.20
N GLY A 165 -4.78 -7.67 -4.83
CA GLY A 165 -4.37 -7.86 -3.43
C GLY A 165 -4.27 -6.55 -2.67
N TRP A 166 -3.56 -5.55 -3.21
CA TRP A 166 -3.42 -4.22 -2.61
C TRP A 166 -4.77 -3.57 -2.28
N LEU A 167 -5.71 -3.61 -3.23
CA LEU A 167 -7.06 -3.09 -3.00
C LEU A 167 -7.73 -3.79 -1.82
N LEU A 168 -7.67 -5.12 -1.75
CA LEU A 168 -8.32 -5.89 -0.68
C LEU A 168 -7.66 -5.74 0.68
N VAL A 169 -6.32 -5.73 0.72
CA VAL A 169 -5.52 -5.60 1.95
C VAL A 169 -5.90 -4.32 2.68
N VAL A 170 -5.81 -3.18 1.98
CA VAL A 170 -6.09 -1.88 2.58
C VAL A 170 -7.58 -1.73 2.88
N PHE A 171 -8.44 -2.24 2.00
CA PHE A 171 -9.89 -2.15 2.18
C PHE A 171 -10.35 -2.91 3.42
N PHE A 172 -9.96 -4.18 3.58
CA PHE A 172 -10.40 -4.98 4.71
C PHE A 172 -9.87 -4.45 6.03
N TYR A 173 -8.58 -4.10 6.09
CA TYR A 173 -7.99 -3.54 7.30
C TYR A 173 -8.67 -2.23 7.70
N SER A 174 -8.85 -1.32 6.75
CA SER A 174 -9.52 -0.04 7.00
C SER A 174 -11.00 -0.24 7.40
N LEU A 175 -11.73 -1.06 6.65
CA LEU A 175 -13.16 -1.32 6.87
C LEU A 175 -13.40 -1.94 8.25
N PHE A 176 -12.77 -3.08 8.55
CA PHE A 176 -13.04 -3.80 9.79
C PHE A 176 -12.57 -3.02 11.00
N GLY A 177 -11.43 -2.35 10.88
CA GLY A 177 -10.94 -1.49 11.94
C GLY A 177 -11.89 -0.34 12.27
N ARG A 178 -12.42 0.37 11.26
CA ARG A 178 -13.43 1.42 11.46
C ARG A 178 -14.76 0.89 12.01
N LEU A 179 -15.18 -0.30 11.59
CA LEU A 179 -16.41 -0.93 12.09
C LEU A 179 -16.27 -1.34 13.57
N LEU A 180 -15.11 -1.89 13.95
CA LEU A 180 -14.80 -2.26 15.32
C LEU A 180 -14.74 -1.03 16.23
N GLU A 181 -14.08 0.05 15.80
CA GLU A 181 -14.05 1.31 16.56
C GLU A 181 -15.43 1.91 16.81
N LYS A 182 -16.36 1.78 15.87
CA LYS A 182 -17.74 2.26 16.05
C LYS A 182 -18.57 1.43 17.04
N ARG A 183 -18.23 0.15 17.21
CA ARG A 183 -19.01 -0.79 18.04
C ARG A 183 -18.40 -1.01 19.43
N LEU A 184 -17.07 -1.04 19.54
CA LEU A 184 -16.33 -1.35 20.76
C LEU A 184 -15.76 -0.06 21.37
N VAL A 185 -16.60 0.65 22.12
CA VAL A 185 -16.31 2.04 22.57
C VAL A 185 -15.57 2.10 23.91
N THR A 186 -15.56 1.03 24.72
CA THR A 186 -14.95 1.08 26.06
C THR A 186 -13.42 1.03 25.99
N ALA A 187 -12.77 1.76 26.90
CA ALA A 187 -11.31 1.95 26.93
C ALA A 187 -10.53 0.62 26.92
N SER A 188 -11.08 -0.42 27.55
CA SER A 188 -10.49 -1.75 27.66
C SER A 188 -10.36 -2.49 26.32
N TRP A 189 -11.23 -2.19 25.34
CA TRP A 189 -11.20 -2.85 24.03
C TRP A 189 -10.32 -2.14 23.00
N LYS A 190 -9.93 -0.88 23.23
CA LYS A 190 -9.12 -0.10 22.28
C LYS A 190 -7.80 -0.78 21.91
N ALA A 191 -7.18 -1.48 22.86
CA ALA A 191 -5.97 -2.25 22.63
C ALA A 191 -6.20 -3.56 21.84
N ALA A 192 -7.42 -4.13 21.91
CA ALA A 192 -7.78 -5.37 21.20
C ALA A 192 -8.30 -5.12 19.78
N ILE A 193 -8.78 -3.92 19.47
CA ILE A 193 -9.30 -3.55 18.14
C ILE A 193 -8.31 -3.87 17.01
N PRO A 194 -7.01 -3.52 17.08
CA PRO A 194 -6.09 -3.82 15.98
C PRO A 194 -5.89 -5.32 15.80
N LEU A 195 -5.83 -6.09 16.90
CA LEU A 195 -5.69 -7.55 16.83
C LEU A 195 -6.91 -8.19 16.17
N LEU A 196 -8.11 -7.79 16.57
CA LEU A 196 -9.35 -8.24 15.92
C LEU A 196 -9.42 -7.80 14.46
N SER A 197 -8.96 -6.58 14.14
CA SER A 197 -8.89 -6.07 12.77
C SER A 197 -7.95 -6.91 11.92
N ILE A 198 -6.76 -7.26 12.43
CA ILE A 198 -5.81 -8.17 11.77
C ILE A 198 -6.48 -9.51 11.49
N LEU A 199 -7.08 -10.14 12.51
CA LEU A 199 -7.66 -11.48 12.38
C LEU A 199 -8.80 -11.52 11.35
N ILE A 200 -9.76 -10.60 11.47
CA ILE A 200 -10.92 -10.58 10.57
C ILE A 200 -10.48 -10.19 9.15
N SER A 201 -9.55 -9.24 9.01
CA SER A 201 -9.02 -8.84 7.70
C SER A 201 -8.26 -9.98 7.03
N GLN A 202 -7.46 -10.73 7.80
CA GLN A 202 -6.70 -11.87 7.28
C GLN A 202 -7.63 -12.98 6.79
N VAL A 203 -8.71 -13.27 7.52
CA VAL A 203 -9.72 -14.26 7.10
C VAL A 203 -10.41 -13.80 5.81
N ALA A 204 -10.89 -12.56 5.75
CA ALA A 204 -11.55 -12.01 4.57
C ALA A 204 -10.63 -11.98 3.34
N LEU A 205 -9.36 -11.61 3.57
CA LEU A 205 -8.34 -11.58 2.53
C LEU A 205 -8.01 -12.98 2.02
N TRP A 206 -7.80 -13.95 2.92
CA TRP A 206 -7.54 -15.33 2.55
C TRP A 206 -8.69 -15.90 1.71
N LEU A 207 -9.94 -15.71 2.16
CA LEU A 207 -11.12 -16.14 1.40
C LEU A 207 -11.18 -15.52 0.00
N SER A 208 -10.86 -14.23 -0.12
CA SER A 208 -10.93 -13.49 -1.38
C SER A 208 -9.79 -13.86 -2.35
N LEU A 209 -8.58 -14.08 -1.84
CA LEU A 209 -7.40 -14.35 -2.65
C LEU A 209 -7.26 -15.82 -3.07
N PHE A 210 -7.82 -16.76 -2.30
CA PHE A 210 -7.69 -18.19 -2.56
C PHE A 210 -9.02 -18.84 -3.00
N PRO A 211 -9.94 -19.29 -2.12
CA PRO A 211 -11.09 -20.09 -2.55
C PRO A 211 -12.03 -19.33 -3.49
N ILE A 212 -12.29 -18.03 -3.24
CA ILE A 212 -13.15 -17.25 -4.14
C ILE A 212 -12.43 -17.00 -5.47
N ALA A 213 -11.13 -16.72 -5.44
CA ALA A 213 -10.33 -16.51 -6.64
C ALA A 213 -10.34 -17.73 -7.56
N ASP A 214 -10.11 -18.91 -6.97
CA ASP A 214 -10.05 -20.18 -7.67
C ASP A 214 -11.41 -20.58 -8.21
N LEU A 215 -12.48 -20.42 -7.41
CA LEU A 215 -13.85 -20.66 -7.83
C LEU A 215 -14.23 -19.77 -9.03
N LEU A 216 -13.98 -18.47 -8.94
CA LEU A 216 -14.30 -17.52 -10.01
C LEU A 216 -13.51 -17.84 -11.30
N LYS A 217 -12.25 -18.23 -11.18
CA LYS A 217 -11.42 -18.61 -12.33
C LYS A 217 -11.90 -19.94 -12.95
N GLN A 218 -12.14 -20.96 -12.13
CA GLN A 218 -12.43 -22.32 -12.60
C GLN A 218 -13.83 -22.43 -13.22
N TYR A 219 -14.84 -21.82 -12.60
CA TYR A 219 -16.23 -21.97 -13.04
C TYR A 219 -16.70 -20.88 -14.00
N PHE A 220 -16.11 -19.69 -13.93
CA PHE A 220 -16.57 -18.53 -14.71
C PHE A 220 -15.49 -17.91 -15.61
N GLY A 221 -14.26 -18.44 -15.59
CA GLY A 221 -13.15 -17.87 -16.37
C GLY A 221 -12.71 -16.48 -15.90
N ILE A 222 -13.13 -16.03 -14.73
CA ILE A 222 -12.88 -14.67 -14.23
C ILE A 222 -11.44 -14.58 -13.71
N THR A 223 -10.58 -13.96 -14.51
CA THR A 223 -9.15 -13.77 -14.19
C THR A 223 -8.92 -12.63 -13.16
N SER A 224 -7.68 -12.51 -12.66
CA SER A 224 -7.30 -11.40 -11.77
C SER A 224 -7.46 -10.02 -12.41
N ALA A 225 -7.32 -9.89 -13.73
CA ALA A 225 -7.56 -8.63 -14.43
C ALA A 225 -9.03 -8.20 -14.35
N HIS A 226 -9.96 -9.12 -14.58
CA HIS A 226 -11.40 -8.85 -14.45
C HIS A 226 -11.75 -8.41 -13.03
N ARG A 227 -11.22 -9.13 -12.02
CA ARG A 227 -11.46 -8.81 -10.61
C ARG A 227 -10.90 -7.45 -10.22
N LEU A 228 -9.71 -7.10 -10.71
CA LEU A 228 -9.12 -5.78 -10.52
C LEU A 228 -10.01 -4.67 -11.09
N VAL A 229 -10.46 -4.82 -12.35
CA VAL A 229 -11.35 -3.83 -13.00
C VAL A 229 -12.66 -3.68 -12.24
N VAL A 230 -13.28 -4.78 -11.82
CA VAL A 230 -14.53 -4.75 -11.04
C VAL A 230 -14.33 -4.03 -9.71
N LEU A 231 -13.25 -4.34 -8.97
CA LEU A 231 -12.99 -3.65 -7.70
C LEU A 231 -12.68 -2.17 -7.89
N LEU A 232 -11.93 -1.79 -8.93
CA LEU A 232 -11.69 -0.39 -9.25
C LEU A 232 -12.99 0.37 -9.48
N LEU A 233 -13.88 -0.17 -10.32
CA LEU A 233 -15.19 0.42 -10.60
C LEU A 233 -16.06 0.50 -9.34
N LEU A 234 -16.07 -0.57 -8.53
CA LEU A 234 -16.82 -0.61 -7.28
C LEU A 234 -16.29 0.43 -6.28
N PHE A 235 -14.99 0.51 -6.06
CA PHE A 235 -14.39 1.40 -5.08
C PHE A 235 -14.49 2.86 -5.52
N LEU A 236 -14.34 3.15 -6.81
CA LEU A 236 -14.62 4.48 -7.36
C LEU A 236 -16.09 4.86 -7.14
N SER A 237 -17.02 3.95 -7.45
CA SER A 237 -18.45 4.18 -7.25
C SER A 237 -18.80 4.41 -5.78
N LEU A 238 -18.25 3.61 -4.86
CA LEU A 238 -18.42 3.79 -3.41
C LEU A 238 -17.85 5.11 -2.93
N THR A 239 -16.68 5.50 -3.43
CA THR A 239 -16.03 6.77 -3.08
C THR A 239 -16.87 7.95 -3.56
N ILE A 240 -17.32 7.94 -4.82
CA ILE A 240 -18.17 8.99 -5.39
C ILE A 240 -19.49 9.08 -4.60
N ALA A 241 -20.19 7.95 -4.41
CA ALA A 241 -21.43 7.91 -3.64
C ALA A 241 -21.24 8.37 -2.19
N GLY A 242 -20.11 8.01 -1.57
CA GLY A 242 -19.75 8.45 -0.23
C GLY A 242 -19.47 9.94 -0.15
N TYR A 243 -18.82 10.51 -1.17
CA TYR A 243 -18.53 11.94 -1.26
C TYR A 243 -19.80 12.77 -1.41
N LEU A 244 -20.79 12.26 -2.15
CA LEU A 244 -22.12 12.86 -2.27
C LEU A 244 -22.92 12.78 -0.95
N LYS A 245 -22.70 11.74 -0.14
CA LYS A 245 -23.35 11.53 1.16
C LYS A 245 -22.51 12.00 2.35
N ARG A 246 -21.41 12.73 2.11
CA ARG A 246 -20.46 13.06 3.16
C ARG A 246 -21.07 14.01 4.17
N LYS A 247 -20.70 13.84 5.44
CA LYS A 247 -21.01 14.87 6.44
C LYS A 247 -20.05 16.02 6.22
N GLN A 248 -20.55 17.25 6.26
CA GLN A 248 -19.70 18.43 6.25
C GLN A 248 -18.81 18.38 7.49
N THR A 249 -17.52 18.12 7.27
CA THR A 249 -16.49 18.27 8.28
C THR A 249 -16.05 19.73 8.29
N GLY A 250 -15.58 20.20 9.45
CA GLY A 250 -15.05 21.56 9.59
C GLY A 250 -13.75 21.77 8.80
N THR A 251 -12.86 22.61 9.30
CA THR A 251 -11.56 22.85 8.64
C THR A 251 -10.80 21.54 8.44
N HIS A 252 -10.53 21.18 7.19
CA HIS A 252 -9.65 20.04 6.86
C HIS A 252 -8.23 20.37 7.29
N TYR A 253 -7.65 19.54 8.15
CA TYR A 253 -6.25 19.63 8.55
C TYR A 253 -5.59 18.29 8.28
N PHE A 254 -4.51 18.34 7.53
CA PHE A 254 -3.77 17.16 7.18
C PHE A 254 -2.37 17.28 7.78
N PRO A 255 -2.01 16.39 8.71
CA PRO A 255 -0.69 16.40 9.33
C PRO A 255 0.38 16.06 8.30
N LEU A 256 1.64 16.39 8.59
CA LEU A 256 2.80 16.03 7.77
C LEU A 256 2.77 14.56 7.32
N ALA A 257 2.42 13.64 8.24
CA ALA A 257 2.29 12.20 7.99
C ALA A 257 1.34 11.84 6.83
N ALA A 258 0.28 12.63 6.59
CA ALA A 258 -0.68 12.38 5.51
C ALA A 258 -0.11 12.70 4.12
N TRP A 259 0.90 13.57 4.03
CA TRP A 259 1.46 14.05 2.75
C TRP A 259 2.84 13.45 2.46
N ILE A 260 3.69 13.35 3.49
CA ILE A 260 5.10 12.97 3.30
C ILE A 260 5.23 11.52 2.85
N VAL A 261 4.31 10.65 3.27
CA VAL A 261 4.29 9.24 2.87
C VAL A 261 4.07 9.12 1.35
N PRO A 262 2.92 9.54 0.77
CA PRO A 262 2.73 9.43 -0.67
C PRO A 262 3.78 10.22 -1.46
N LEU A 263 4.18 11.41 -0.97
CA LEU A 263 5.23 12.19 -1.63
C LEU A 263 6.54 11.41 -1.74
N TRP A 264 6.98 10.78 -0.65
CA TRP A 264 8.22 10.00 -0.66
C TRP A 264 8.13 8.84 -1.66
N PHE A 265 7.06 8.03 -1.60
CA PHE A 265 6.90 6.90 -2.53
C PHE A 265 6.92 7.37 -3.99
N HIS A 266 6.10 8.37 -4.33
CA HIS A 266 6.02 8.86 -5.70
C HIS A 266 7.33 9.47 -6.18
N VAL A 267 7.95 10.35 -5.39
CA VAL A 267 9.20 11.02 -5.79
C VAL A 267 10.34 10.00 -5.88
N TYR A 268 10.45 9.09 -4.92
CA TYR A 268 11.53 8.10 -4.87
C TYR A 268 11.48 7.15 -6.07
N PHE A 269 10.33 6.53 -6.33
CA PHE A 269 10.21 5.57 -7.43
C PHE A 269 10.19 6.26 -8.80
N LEU A 270 9.65 7.48 -8.91
CA LEU A 270 9.76 8.27 -10.15
C LEU A 270 11.22 8.67 -10.42
N ALA A 271 11.98 9.08 -9.40
CA ALA A 271 13.40 9.38 -9.58
C ALA A 271 14.16 8.15 -10.08
N TRP A 272 13.92 6.98 -9.49
CA TRP A 272 14.53 5.73 -9.93
C TRP A 272 14.10 5.26 -11.31
N LEU A 273 12.86 5.55 -11.73
CA LEU A 273 12.40 5.28 -13.09
C LEU A 273 13.32 5.96 -14.12
N PHE A 274 13.74 7.20 -13.89
CA PHE A 274 14.63 7.94 -14.78
C PHE A 274 16.10 7.62 -14.55
N LEU A 275 16.56 7.63 -13.29
CA LEU A 275 17.97 7.36 -12.95
C LEU A 275 18.41 5.94 -13.32
N GLY A 276 17.51 4.97 -13.20
CA GLY A 276 17.75 3.58 -13.62
C GLY A 276 17.65 3.37 -15.14
N GLY A 277 17.28 4.39 -15.92
CA GLY A 277 17.06 4.28 -17.36
C GLY A 277 15.77 3.55 -17.76
N PHE A 278 14.96 3.12 -16.79
CA PHE A 278 13.74 2.34 -17.01
C PHE A 278 12.69 3.10 -17.81
N SER A 279 12.69 4.43 -17.73
CA SER A 279 11.80 5.28 -18.51
C SER A 279 11.91 5.08 -20.03
N GLY A 280 13.06 4.57 -20.50
CA GLY A 280 13.31 4.28 -21.92
C GLY A 280 12.73 2.95 -22.41
N GLU A 281 12.29 2.06 -21.52
CA GLU A 281 11.82 0.72 -21.89
C GLU A 281 10.43 0.71 -22.53
N ASN A 282 9.52 1.54 -21.99
CA ASN A 282 8.13 1.54 -22.40
C ASN A 282 7.48 2.91 -22.17
N ARG A 283 7.03 3.54 -23.26
CA ARG A 283 6.39 4.86 -23.21
C ARG A 283 5.14 4.93 -22.33
N TYR A 284 4.35 3.84 -22.28
CA TYR A 284 3.13 3.79 -21.49
C TYR A 284 3.47 3.66 -20.01
N MET A 285 4.45 2.84 -19.65
CA MET A 285 4.95 2.73 -18.27
C MET A 285 5.39 4.09 -17.72
N THR A 286 6.16 4.83 -18.50
CA THR A 286 6.62 6.18 -18.15
C THR A 286 5.45 7.15 -18.03
N ALA A 287 4.54 7.15 -19.00
CA ALA A 287 3.34 8.00 -18.96
C ALA A 287 2.48 7.70 -17.73
N PHE A 288 2.19 6.43 -17.43
CA PHE A 288 1.40 6.04 -16.26
C PHE A 288 2.08 6.41 -14.94
N SER A 289 3.40 6.25 -14.84
CA SER A 289 4.14 6.65 -13.64
C SER A 289 4.04 8.15 -13.39
N ILE A 290 4.21 8.98 -14.44
CA ILE A 290 4.03 10.44 -14.35
C ILE A 290 2.58 10.79 -14.01
N CYS A 291 1.61 10.18 -14.69
CA CYS A 291 0.19 10.39 -14.43
C CYS A 291 -0.19 10.05 -12.98
N ASN A 292 0.37 8.99 -12.39
CA ASN A 292 0.13 8.63 -11.00
C ASN A 292 0.63 9.70 -10.03
N VAL A 293 1.81 10.27 -10.27
CA VAL A 293 2.34 11.39 -9.46
C VAL A 293 1.49 12.63 -9.64
N VAL A 294 1.11 12.98 -10.88
CA VAL A 294 0.24 14.13 -11.15
C VAL A 294 -1.12 13.96 -10.48
N LEU A 295 -1.70 12.76 -10.52
CA LEU A 295 -2.95 12.45 -9.84
C LEU A 295 -2.81 12.57 -8.32
N ALA A 296 -1.73 12.03 -7.75
CA ALA A 296 -1.45 12.16 -6.32
C ALA A 296 -1.35 13.64 -5.92
N LEU A 297 -0.60 14.45 -6.68
CA LEU A 297 -0.50 15.89 -6.46
C LEU A 297 -1.85 16.58 -6.62
N ALA A 298 -2.65 16.24 -7.64
CA ALA A 298 -3.97 16.84 -7.85
C ALA A 298 -4.95 16.54 -6.71
N ILE A 299 -4.87 15.35 -6.13
CA ILE A 299 -5.69 14.94 -4.97
C ILE A 299 -5.24 15.67 -3.70
N HIS A 300 -3.93 15.85 -3.51
CA HIS A 300 -3.36 16.32 -2.25
C HIS A 300 -3.08 17.84 -2.19
N LEU A 301 -2.68 18.46 -3.31
CA LEU A 301 -2.27 19.87 -3.36
C LEU A 301 -3.38 20.89 -3.03
N PRO A 302 -4.65 20.73 -3.49
CA PRO A 302 -5.72 21.67 -3.15
C PRO A 302 -6.00 21.77 -1.64
N MET A 303 -5.50 20.81 -0.88
CA MET A 303 -5.68 20.75 0.56
C MET A 303 -4.50 21.35 1.33
N LEU A 304 -3.32 21.50 0.70
CA LEU A 304 -2.18 22.25 1.25
C LEU A 304 -2.41 23.77 1.18
N THR A 305 -3.21 24.23 0.20
CA THR A 305 -3.52 25.66 0.01
C THR A 305 -4.61 26.17 0.96
N LYS A 306 -5.36 25.27 1.61
CA LYS A 306 -6.32 25.63 2.66
C LYS A 306 -5.56 25.99 3.95
N LYS A 307 -5.21 27.27 4.07
CA LYS A 307 -4.55 27.85 5.26
C LYS A 307 -5.31 27.56 6.56
N LYS A 308 -4.55 27.21 7.60
CA LYS A 308 -4.73 27.84 8.93
C LYS A 308 -3.35 28.07 9.56
N ASN A 309 -3.24 29.14 10.35
CA ASN A 309 -2.02 29.65 10.99
C ASN A 309 -1.15 28.51 11.54
N ILE A 310 0.02 28.34 10.93
CA ILE A 310 1.02 27.37 11.37
C ILE A 310 1.60 27.91 12.69
N THR A 311 1.05 27.50 13.82
CA THR A 311 1.76 27.59 15.09
C THR A 311 2.51 26.27 15.25
N ILE A 312 3.80 26.27 14.90
CA ILE A 312 4.71 25.11 15.01
C ILE A 312 4.82 24.60 16.47
N LEU A 313 4.27 25.33 17.45
CA LEU A 313 4.46 25.11 18.88
C LEU A 313 3.16 25.00 19.72
N ALA A 314 1.97 24.89 19.12
CA ALA A 314 0.78 24.71 19.95
C ALA A 314 0.60 23.22 20.33
N PRO A 315 0.51 22.87 21.62
CA PRO A 315 0.28 21.50 22.05
C PRO A 315 -1.11 21.06 21.59
N THR A 316 -1.16 19.93 20.88
CA THR A 316 -2.41 19.23 20.58
C THR A 316 -3.02 18.74 21.89
N ARG A 317 -4.12 19.37 22.32
CA ARG A 317 -5.06 18.77 23.27
C ARG A 317 -5.91 17.72 22.58
#